data_AF-A0A8T3ZSV8-F1
#
_entry.id   AF-A0A8T3ZSV8-F1
#
_cell.length_a   1.000
_cell.length_b   1.000
_cell.length_c   1.000
_cell.angle_alpha   90.00
_cell.angle_beta   90.00
_cell.angle_gamma   90.00
#
_symmetry.space_group_name_H-M   'P 1'
#
loop_
_entity.id
_entity.type
_entity.pdbx_description
1 polymer ?
#
loop_
_entity_poly.entity_id
_entity_poly.type
_entity_poly.pdbx_seq_one_letter_code
_entity_poly.pdbx_strand_id
1 'polypeptide(L)'
;MDRSTHEKTQLRLFRLILDQGPLTLYAANANLDVPIGTIHRHMKELMGSKKIKVYRNFESGRKKIPYGPTLVGIIHFYRFDKTIQDRLENHFLRWSEFGDFMSELKEEGFTEQNLAKPKETKTLFKKYVHYFAGVEDQIDSLRNPNVIPRNVLLYIGEFLLALKPEYMKIWEDLYGKMPVIRKNADEYMESTIEFYKLLKKKTRFKVT
;
A
#
# COMPACT_ATOMS: atom_id res chain seq x y z
N MET A 1 -13.19 -14.83 5.85
CA MET A 1 -12.28 -15.13 6.97
C MET A 1 -12.70 -14.29 8.16
N ASP A 2 -12.91 -14.91 9.31
CA ASP A 2 -13.08 -14.16 10.57
C ASP A 2 -11.72 -13.57 10.97
N ARG A 3 -11.70 -12.28 11.32
CA ARG A 3 -10.47 -11.58 11.70
C ARG A 3 -10.30 -11.57 13.19
N SER A 4 -9.05 -11.66 13.62
CA SER A 4 -8.70 -11.48 15.02
C SER A 4 -9.15 -10.10 15.53
N THR A 5 -9.42 -9.98 16.82
CA THR A 5 -9.72 -8.70 17.48
C THR A 5 -8.62 -7.67 17.22
N HIS A 6 -7.37 -8.14 17.12
CA HIS A 6 -6.22 -7.33 16.77
C HIS A 6 -6.35 -6.68 15.38
N GLU A 7 -6.62 -7.47 14.34
CA GLU A 7 -6.76 -6.97 12.96
C GLU A 7 -8.01 -6.09 12.80
N LYS A 8 -9.11 -6.44 13.49
CA LYS A 8 -10.32 -5.60 13.51
C LYS A 8 -10.03 -4.22 14.10
N THR A 9 -9.19 -4.16 15.14
CA THR A 9 -8.78 -2.88 15.78
C THR A 9 -7.88 -2.07 14.85
N GLN A 10 -6.88 -2.69 14.23
CA GLN A 10 -6.02 -2.04 13.24
C GLN A 10 -6.83 -1.48 12.05
N LEU A 11 -7.79 -2.25 11.54
CA LEU A 11 -8.66 -1.80 10.45
C LEU A 11 -9.52 -0.59 10.88
N ARG A 12 -10.15 -0.64 12.06
CA ARG A 12 -10.95 0.48 12.58
C ARG A 12 -10.10 1.74 12.74
N LEU A 13 -8.89 1.59 13.27
CA LEU A 13 -7.96 2.70 13.43
C LEU A 13 -7.52 3.28 12.08
N PHE A 14 -7.21 2.43 11.10
CA PHE A 14 -6.84 2.89 9.76
C PHE A 14 -8.00 3.58 9.04
N ARG A 15 -9.22 3.05 9.17
CA ARG A 15 -10.43 3.69 8.63
C ARG A 15 -10.64 5.07 9.26
N LEU A 16 -10.44 5.18 10.57
CA LEU A 16 -10.55 6.45 11.29
C LEU A 16 -9.55 7.48 10.76
N ILE A 17 -8.30 7.07 10.48
CA ILE A 17 -7.32 7.91 9.78
C ILE A 17 -7.90 8.34 8.43
N LEU A 18 -8.29 7.40 7.57
CA LEU A 18 -8.78 7.72 6.23
C LEU A 18 -9.99 8.67 6.20
N ASP A 19 -10.91 8.51 7.15
CA ASP A 19 -12.17 9.26 7.23
C ASP A 19 -12.04 10.63 7.88
N GLN A 20 -11.15 10.80 8.87
CA GLN A 20 -11.04 12.02 9.65
C GLN A 20 -9.83 12.89 9.27
N GLY A 21 -8.90 12.36 8.47
CA GLY A 21 -7.64 13.02 8.16
C GLY A 21 -6.55 12.66 9.17
N PRO A 22 -5.46 13.44 9.23
CA PRO A 22 -4.34 13.12 10.11
C PRO A 22 -4.76 13.00 11.57
N LEU A 23 -4.66 11.77 12.05
CA LEU A 23 -5.22 11.36 13.32
C LEU A 23 -4.15 11.43 14.40
N THR A 24 -4.46 12.04 15.53
CA THR A 24 -3.58 12.01 16.69
C THR A 24 -3.97 10.88 17.63
N LEU A 25 -3.07 10.42 18.50
CA LEU A 25 -3.38 9.38 19.49
C LEU A 25 -4.60 9.76 20.35
N TYR A 26 -4.73 11.03 20.74
CA TYR A 26 -5.85 11.52 21.53
C TYR A 26 -7.16 11.55 20.74
N ALA A 27 -7.11 11.97 19.47
CA ALA A 27 -8.28 11.93 18.59
C ALA A 27 -8.74 10.49 18.37
N ALA A 28 -7.81 9.55 18.19
CA ALA A 28 -8.12 8.13 18.10
C ALA A 28 -8.82 7.62 19.37
N ASN A 29 -8.30 7.95 20.56
CA ASN A 29 -8.89 7.54 21.83
C ASN A 29 -10.28 8.13 22.09
N ALA A 30 -10.56 9.34 21.60
CA ALA A 30 -11.89 9.94 21.71
C ALA A 30 -12.94 9.28 20.80
N ASN A 31 -12.51 8.62 19.72
CA ASN A 31 -13.38 8.01 18.71
C ASN A 31 -13.44 6.47 18.79
N LEU A 32 -12.56 5.84 19.57
CA LEU A 32 -12.47 4.40 19.71
C LEU A 32 -12.71 4.01 21.16
N ASP A 33 -13.63 3.06 21.36
CA ASP A 33 -13.81 2.37 22.64
C ASP A 33 -12.71 1.31 22.84
N VAL A 34 -11.46 1.78 22.94
CA VAL A 34 -10.24 0.97 23.09
C VAL A 34 -9.28 1.73 24.00
N PRO A 35 -8.61 1.06 24.97
CA PRO A 35 -7.64 1.72 25.84
C PRO A 35 -6.52 2.43 25.05
N ILE A 36 -6.16 3.66 25.47
CA ILE A 36 -5.14 4.48 24.81
C ILE A 36 -3.79 3.75 24.60
N GLY A 37 -3.39 2.92 25.57
CA GLY A 37 -2.17 2.11 25.46
C GLY A 37 -2.23 1.08 24.33
N THR A 38 -3.41 0.47 24.12
CA THR A 38 -3.66 -0.47 23.00
C THR A 38 -3.67 0.26 21.66
N ILE A 39 -4.27 1.46 21.58
CA ILE A 39 -4.24 2.30 20.38
C ILE A 39 -2.79 2.66 20.02
N HIS A 40 -2.00 3.09 21.00
CA HIS A 40 -0.60 3.44 20.79
C HIS A 40 0.23 2.25 20.27
N ARG A 41 0.01 1.05 20.81
CA ARG A 41 0.65 -0.18 20.30
C ARG A 41 0.30 -0.43 18.83
N HIS A 42 -0.99 -0.35 18.47
CA HIS A 42 -1.41 -0.54 17.08
C HIS A 42 -0.87 0.54 16.14
N MET A 43 -0.80 1.81 16.57
CA MET A 43 -0.15 2.86 15.77
C MET A 43 1.33 2.52 15.51
N LYS A 44 2.06 2.05 16.52
CA LYS A 44 3.46 1.60 16.36
C LYS A 44 3.60 0.43 15.39
N GLU A 45 2.71 -0.56 15.45
CA GLU A 45 2.72 -1.71 14.55
C GLU A 45 2.39 -1.31 13.09
N LEU A 46 1.39 -0.44 12.91
CA LEU A 46 1.02 0.08 11.60
C LEU A 46 2.15 0.93 11.01
N MET A 47 2.85 1.72 11.83
CA MET A 47 4.05 2.45 11.39
C MET A 47 5.21 1.52 11.05
N GLY A 48 5.49 0.53 11.91
CA GLY A 48 6.58 -0.43 11.70
C GLY A 48 6.38 -1.24 10.42
N SER A 49 5.13 -1.52 10.07
CA SER A 49 4.75 -2.15 8.80
C SER A 49 4.43 -1.16 7.67
N LYS A 50 4.83 0.10 7.83
CA LYS A 50 4.70 1.20 6.85
C LYS A 50 3.29 1.43 6.31
N LYS A 51 2.23 1.06 7.05
CA LYS A 51 0.83 1.30 6.66
C LYS A 51 0.36 2.70 7.00
N ILE A 52 0.96 3.31 8.02
CA ILE A 52 0.74 4.72 8.39
C ILE A 52 2.09 5.38 8.61
N LYS A 53 2.13 6.71 8.55
CA LYS A 53 3.32 7.50 8.87
C LYS A 53 2.95 8.80 9.55
N VAL A 54 3.94 9.47 10.12
CA VAL A 54 3.78 10.81 10.69
C VAL A 54 3.75 11.82 9.54
N TYR A 55 2.74 12.68 9.51
CA TYR A 55 2.61 13.75 8.52
C TYR A 55 3.22 15.04 9.08
N ARG A 56 3.98 15.78 8.28
CA ARG A 56 4.61 17.04 8.69
C ARG A 56 3.63 18.21 8.53
N ASN A 57 3.88 19.30 9.26
CA ASN A 57 3.19 20.59 9.11
C ASN A 57 1.70 20.66 9.51
N PHE A 58 1.29 19.89 10.52
CA PHE A 58 0.04 20.24 11.21
C PHE A 58 0.28 21.34 12.23
N GLU A 59 -0.44 22.45 12.10
CA GLU A 59 -0.61 23.47 13.13
C GLU A 59 -1.36 22.87 14.33
N SER A 60 -0.68 22.01 15.08
CA SER A 60 -1.15 21.55 16.37
C SER A 60 -0.03 21.77 17.36
N GLY A 61 -0.29 22.62 18.36
CA GLY A 61 0.75 23.10 19.28
C GLY A 61 1.57 21.94 19.86
N ARG A 62 2.91 22.07 19.77
CA ARG A 62 4.05 21.35 20.40
C ARG A 62 3.96 19.87 20.86
N LYS A 63 2.82 19.15 20.87
CA LYS A 63 2.65 17.85 21.55
C LYS A 63 1.79 16.80 20.83
N LYS A 64 1.17 17.10 19.69
CA LYS A 64 0.31 16.12 18.99
C LYS A 64 0.99 15.62 17.72
N ILE A 65 1.25 14.32 17.65
CA ILE A 65 1.82 13.65 16.47
C ILE A 65 0.64 13.26 15.55
N PRO A 66 0.57 13.82 14.32
CA PRO A 66 -0.49 13.49 13.37
C PRO A 66 -0.07 12.29 12.50
N TYR A 67 -0.91 11.26 12.45
CA TYR A 67 -0.69 10.06 11.64
C TYR A 67 -1.60 10.06 10.42
N GLY A 68 -1.02 9.86 9.24
CA GLY A 68 -1.77 9.67 8.01
C GLY A 68 -1.45 8.33 7.33
N PRO A 69 -2.21 7.95 6.30
CA PRO A 69 -2.03 6.71 5.58
C PRO A 69 -0.76 6.78 4.73
N THR A 70 -0.22 5.63 4.41
CA THR A 70 0.68 5.47 3.25
C THR A 70 -0.10 4.80 2.12
N LEU A 71 0.46 4.82 0.91
CA LEU A 71 -0.11 4.09 -0.21
C LEU A 71 -0.15 2.58 0.06
N VAL A 72 0.91 2.05 0.67
CA VAL A 72 0.98 0.65 1.13
C VAL A 72 -0.15 0.32 2.11
N GLY A 73 -0.45 1.22 3.05
CA GLY A 73 -1.58 1.06 3.98
C GLY A 73 -2.92 1.01 3.28
N ILE A 74 -3.13 1.90 2.30
CA ILE A 74 -4.37 1.93 1.49
C ILE A 74 -4.52 0.64 0.72
N ILE A 75 -3.48 0.20 -0.02
CA ILE A 75 -3.48 -1.07 -0.76
C ILE A 75 -3.81 -2.24 0.16
N HIS A 76 -3.15 -2.31 1.32
CA HIS A 76 -3.35 -3.40 2.27
C HIS A 76 -4.79 -3.46 2.78
N PHE A 77 -5.33 -2.36 3.32
CA PHE A 77 -6.67 -2.36 3.91
C PHE A 77 -7.80 -2.33 2.88
N TYR A 78 -7.53 -1.90 1.64
CA TYR A 78 -8.47 -1.97 0.53
C TYR A 78 -8.92 -3.41 0.26
N ARG A 79 -8.03 -4.40 0.40
CA ARG A 79 -8.34 -5.86 0.26
C ARG A 79 -9.38 -6.36 1.25
N PHE A 80 -9.62 -5.58 2.30
CA PHE A 80 -10.13 -6.05 3.56
C PHE A 80 -11.37 -5.31 4.07
N ASP A 81 -11.73 -4.18 3.46
CA ASP A 81 -12.83 -3.33 3.90
C ASP A 81 -13.55 -2.69 2.71
N LYS A 82 -14.79 -3.15 2.46
CA LYS A 82 -15.63 -2.62 1.37
C LYS A 82 -15.87 -1.11 1.49
N THR A 83 -15.92 -0.58 2.70
CA THR A 83 -16.10 0.87 2.92
C THR A 83 -14.95 1.67 2.32
N ILE A 84 -13.72 1.17 2.46
CA ILE A 84 -12.52 1.79 1.87
C ILE A 84 -12.60 1.68 0.34
N GLN A 85 -13.06 0.53 -0.18
CA GLN A 85 -13.22 0.33 -1.63
C GLN A 85 -14.23 1.31 -2.24
N ASP A 86 -15.40 1.44 -1.61
CA ASP A 86 -16.51 2.27 -2.08
C ASP A 86 -16.19 3.77 -2.00
N ARG A 87 -15.37 4.17 -1.02
CA ARG A 87 -15.02 5.58 -0.77
C ARG A 87 -13.62 5.96 -1.23
N LEU A 88 -12.92 5.09 -1.96
CA LEU A 88 -11.50 5.27 -2.31
C LEU A 88 -11.21 6.61 -2.98
N GLU A 89 -12.08 7.07 -3.89
CA GLU A 89 -11.93 8.35 -4.56
C GLU A 89 -12.05 9.54 -3.60
N ASN A 90 -12.93 9.46 -2.61
CA ASN A 90 -13.08 10.50 -1.59
C ASN A 90 -11.87 10.53 -0.66
N HIS A 91 -11.32 9.36 -0.33
CA HIS A 91 -10.06 9.26 0.41
C HIS A 91 -8.91 9.88 -0.40
N PHE A 92 -8.80 9.57 -1.69
CA PHE A 92 -7.79 10.20 -2.56
C PHE A 92 -7.89 11.72 -2.52
N LEU A 93 -9.08 12.30 -2.72
CA LEU A 93 -9.26 13.75 -2.74
C LEU A 93 -8.80 14.39 -1.43
N ARG A 94 -9.29 13.87 -0.29
CA ARG A 94 -8.89 14.34 1.04
C ARG A 94 -7.38 14.28 1.23
N TRP A 95 -6.76 13.16 0.87
CA TRP A 95 -5.36 12.92 1.17
C TRP A 95 -4.40 13.62 0.20
N SER A 96 -4.86 13.94 -1.01
CA SER A 96 -4.09 14.68 -2.02
C SER A 96 -3.73 16.12 -1.62
N GLU A 97 -4.37 16.66 -0.58
CA GLU A 97 -4.04 17.98 -0.02
C GLU A 97 -2.77 17.95 0.84
N PHE A 98 -2.30 16.76 1.26
CA PHE A 98 -1.13 16.63 2.11
C PHE A 98 0.14 16.31 1.31
N GLY A 99 1.16 17.15 1.46
CA GLY A 99 2.44 17.00 0.77
C GLY A 99 3.11 15.63 0.98
N ASP A 100 3.00 15.06 2.17
CA ASP A 100 3.51 13.73 2.49
C ASP A 100 2.86 12.62 1.64
N PHE A 101 1.54 12.69 1.41
CA PHE A 101 0.83 11.72 0.57
C PHE A 101 1.13 11.96 -0.91
N MET A 102 1.19 13.23 -1.31
CA MET A 102 1.53 13.62 -2.67
C MET A 102 2.95 13.21 -3.08
N SER A 103 3.92 13.23 -2.15
CA SER A 103 5.27 12.72 -2.40
C SER A 103 5.25 11.23 -2.73
N GLU A 104 4.53 10.42 -1.95
CA GLU A 104 4.40 8.97 -2.22
C GLU A 104 3.77 8.71 -3.58
N LEU A 105 2.72 9.45 -3.95
CA LEU A 105 2.11 9.32 -5.27
C LEU A 105 3.13 9.63 -6.39
N LYS A 106 3.93 10.68 -6.24
CA LYS A 106 4.97 11.03 -7.23
C LYS A 106 6.05 9.96 -7.33
N GLU A 107 6.50 9.43 -6.19
CA GLU A 107 7.48 8.33 -6.12
C GLU A 107 6.98 7.07 -6.85
N GLU A 108 5.66 6.82 -6.79
CA GLU A 108 4.99 5.69 -7.44
C GLU A 108 4.63 5.95 -8.91
N GLY A 109 4.98 7.14 -9.45
CA GLY A 109 4.84 7.47 -10.87
C GLY A 109 3.59 8.24 -11.26
N PHE A 110 2.85 8.81 -10.31
CA PHE A 110 1.82 9.79 -10.62
C PHE A 110 2.48 11.11 -11.04
N THR A 111 2.65 11.27 -12.35
CA THR A 111 3.32 12.46 -12.92
C THR A 111 2.50 13.73 -12.70
N GLU A 112 3.15 14.89 -12.82
CA GLU A 112 2.47 16.19 -12.75
C GLU A 112 1.36 16.33 -13.81
N GLN A 113 1.55 15.75 -14.99
CA GLN A 113 0.53 15.73 -16.05
C GLN A 113 -0.71 14.96 -15.64
N ASN A 114 -0.53 13.80 -14.99
CA ASN A 114 -1.63 13.00 -14.47
C ASN A 114 -2.32 13.82 -13.36
N LEU A 115 -1.56 14.27 -12.37
CA LEU A 115 -2.07 15.01 -11.21
C LEU A 115 -2.84 16.30 -11.57
N ALA A 116 -2.48 16.97 -12.67
CA ALA A 116 -3.18 18.16 -13.18
C ALA A 116 -4.61 17.89 -13.69
N LYS A 117 -5.03 16.63 -13.81
CA LYS A 117 -6.35 16.23 -14.30
C LYS A 117 -7.13 15.43 -13.24
N PRO A 118 -7.81 16.09 -12.28
CA PRO A 118 -8.36 15.43 -11.09
C PRO A 118 -9.29 14.25 -11.35
N LYS A 119 -10.12 14.32 -12.41
CA LYS A 119 -11.02 13.21 -12.78
C LYS A 119 -10.27 11.97 -13.26
N GLU A 120 -9.26 12.17 -14.12
CA GLU A 120 -8.44 11.08 -14.66
C GLU A 120 -7.56 10.48 -13.55
N THR A 121 -6.98 11.32 -12.69
CA THR A 121 -6.15 10.87 -11.57
C THR A 121 -6.89 9.99 -10.60
N LYS A 122 -8.13 10.34 -10.23
CA LYS A 122 -8.96 9.51 -9.35
C LYS A 122 -9.17 8.12 -9.92
N THR A 123 -9.48 8.06 -11.21
CA THR A 123 -9.69 6.79 -11.93
C THR A 123 -8.39 5.99 -11.96
N LEU A 124 -7.26 6.64 -12.25
CA LEU A 124 -5.94 6.02 -12.26
C LEU A 124 -5.54 5.50 -10.88
N PHE A 125 -5.76 6.28 -9.83
CA PHE A 125 -5.51 5.90 -8.44
C PHE A 125 -6.32 4.67 -8.03
N LYS A 126 -7.62 4.65 -8.38
CA LYS A 126 -8.48 3.49 -8.12
C LYS A 126 -7.96 2.23 -8.82
N LYS A 127 -7.55 2.35 -10.08
CA LYS A 127 -6.94 1.25 -10.84
C LYS A 127 -5.64 0.77 -10.20
N TYR A 128 -4.76 1.69 -9.83
CA TYR A 128 -3.48 1.40 -9.17
C TYR A 128 -3.70 0.63 -7.86
N VAL A 129 -4.55 1.14 -6.96
CA VAL A 129 -4.83 0.50 -5.66
C VAL A 129 -5.46 -0.87 -5.87
N HIS A 130 -6.41 -1.00 -6.80
CA HIS A 130 -7.06 -2.28 -7.09
C HIS A 130 -6.08 -3.32 -7.65
N TYR A 131 -5.20 -2.89 -8.56
CA TYR A 131 -4.19 -3.76 -9.16
C TYR A 131 -3.20 -4.27 -8.10
N PHE A 132 -2.56 -3.37 -7.35
CA PHE A 132 -1.57 -3.78 -6.35
C PHE A 132 -2.20 -4.51 -5.16
N ALA A 133 -3.46 -4.25 -4.82
CA ALA A 133 -4.21 -5.07 -3.87
C ALA A 133 -4.32 -6.53 -4.36
N GLY A 134 -4.64 -6.73 -5.64
CA GLY A 134 -4.67 -8.05 -6.27
C GLY A 134 -3.30 -8.72 -6.32
N VAL A 135 -2.22 -7.96 -6.53
CA VAL A 135 -0.83 -8.48 -6.50
C VAL A 135 -0.51 -9.03 -5.12
N GLU A 136 -0.86 -8.31 -4.07
CA GLU A 136 -0.66 -8.77 -2.69
C GLU A 136 -1.51 -10.01 -2.37
N ASP A 137 -2.73 -10.11 -2.89
CA ASP A 137 -3.53 -11.34 -2.79
C ASP A 137 -2.83 -12.54 -3.45
N GLN A 138 -2.15 -12.34 -4.58
CA GLN A 138 -1.34 -13.41 -5.20
C GLN A 138 -0.14 -13.78 -4.34
N ILE A 139 0.58 -12.80 -3.79
CA ILE A 139 1.76 -13.02 -2.94
C ILE A 139 1.37 -13.78 -1.67
N ASP A 140 0.28 -13.41 -1.02
CA ASP A 140 -0.21 -14.06 0.21
C ASP A 140 -0.68 -15.51 -0.04
N SER A 141 -1.00 -15.86 -1.29
CA SER A 141 -1.34 -17.24 -1.67
C SER A 141 -0.12 -18.16 -1.81
N LEU A 142 1.10 -17.60 -1.88
CA LEU A 142 2.33 -18.38 -2.03
C LEU A 142 2.70 -19.07 -0.70
N ARG A 143 3.32 -20.26 -0.78
CA ARG A 143 3.90 -20.92 0.39
C ARG A 143 5.21 -20.24 0.78
N ASN A 144 5.30 -19.78 2.03
CA ASN A 144 6.51 -19.17 2.62
C ASN A 144 7.05 -17.94 1.85
N PRO A 145 6.25 -16.89 1.60
CA PRO A 145 6.72 -15.72 0.86
C PRO A 145 7.92 -15.03 1.54
N ASN A 146 8.03 -15.13 2.88
CA ASN A 146 9.05 -14.44 3.68
C ASN A 146 10.51 -14.84 3.38
N VAL A 147 10.75 -15.95 2.67
CA VAL A 147 12.12 -16.36 2.28
C VAL A 147 12.54 -15.84 0.90
N ILE A 148 11.61 -15.23 0.17
CA ILE A 148 11.81 -14.73 -1.19
C ILE A 148 11.96 -13.20 -1.12
N PRO A 149 12.94 -12.60 -1.83
CA PRO A 149 13.08 -11.14 -1.87
C PRO A 149 11.80 -10.46 -2.39
N ARG A 150 11.47 -9.30 -1.84
CA ARG A 150 10.20 -8.61 -2.14
C ARG A 150 10.02 -8.30 -3.63
N ASN A 151 11.05 -7.86 -4.34
CA ASN A 151 10.97 -7.59 -5.78
C ASN A 151 10.63 -8.84 -6.60
N VAL A 152 11.10 -10.01 -6.17
CA VAL A 152 10.77 -11.29 -6.81
C VAL A 152 9.32 -11.67 -6.52
N LEU A 153 8.83 -11.45 -5.30
CA LEU A 153 7.42 -11.64 -4.97
C LEU A 153 6.51 -10.71 -5.78
N LEU A 154 6.88 -9.44 -5.94
CA LEU A 154 6.15 -8.47 -6.76
C LEU A 154 6.10 -8.93 -8.22
N TYR A 155 7.23 -9.35 -8.79
CA TYR A 155 7.27 -9.90 -10.15
C TYR A 155 6.32 -11.09 -10.32
N ILE A 156 6.40 -12.08 -9.42
CA ILE A 156 5.56 -13.28 -9.47
C ILE A 156 4.08 -12.91 -9.30
N GLY A 157 3.76 -12.04 -8.33
CA GLY A 157 2.40 -11.61 -8.05
C GLY A 157 1.78 -10.86 -9.22
N GLU A 158 2.52 -9.94 -9.83
CA GLU A 158 2.10 -9.23 -11.05
C GLU A 158 1.89 -10.20 -12.22
N PHE A 159 2.85 -11.11 -12.45
CA PHE A 159 2.74 -12.10 -13.51
C PHE A 159 1.49 -12.98 -13.35
N LEU A 160 1.26 -13.53 -12.15
CA LEU A 160 0.09 -14.37 -11.86
C LEU A 160 -1.21 -13.60 -12.01
N LEU A 161 -1.25 -12.33 -11.61
CA LEU A 161 -2.44 -11.50 -11.70
C LEU A 161 -2.75 -11.10 -13.14
N ALA A 162 -1.74 -10.74 -13.92
CA ALA A 162 -1.87 -10.33 -15.32
C ALA A 162 -2.32 -11.47 -16.25
N LEU A 163 -2.24 -12.74 -15.84
CA LEU A 163 -2.86 -13.86 -16.56
C LEU A 163 -4.39 -13.76 -16.60
N LYS A 164 -5.00 -12.93 -15.75
CA LYS A 164 -6.44 -12.67 -15.76
C LYS A 164 -6.74 -11.48 -16.70
N PRO A 165 -7.61 -11.65 -17.72
CA PRO A 165 -7.86 -10.61 -18.73
C PRO A 165 -8.27 -9.25 -18.18
N GLU A 166 -9.04 -9.22 -17.09
CA GLU A 166 -9.48 -7.99 -16.43
C GLU A 166 -8.32 -7.20 -15.80
N TYR A 167 -7.34 -7.90 -15.22
CA TYR A 167 -6.17 -7.28 -14.61
C TYR A 167 -5.11 -6.91 -15.65
N MET A 168 -5.00 -7.67 -16.74
CA MET A 168 -4.11 -7.32 -17.86
C MET A 168 -4.44 -5.93 -18.43
N LYS A 169 -5.74 -5.66 -18.68
CA LYS A 169 -6.18 -4.33 -19.17
C LYS A 169 -5.84 -3.20 -18.19
N ILE A 170 -5.91 -3.47 -16.89
CA ILE A 170 -5.54 -2.50 -15.87
C ILE A 170 -4.03 -2.27 -15.90
N TRP A 171 -3.24 -3.34 -15.95
CA TRP A 171 -1.79 -3.28 -16.03
C TRP A 171 -1.31 -2.50 -17.26
N GLU A 172 -1.85 -2.77 -18.45
CA GLU A 172 -1.51 -2.05 -19.69
C GLU A 172 -1.79 -0.54 -19.57
N ASP A 173 -2.93 -0.17 -18.97
CA ASP A 173 -3.29 1.23 -18.76
C ASP A 173 -2.35 1.92 -17.75
N LEU A 174 -1.98 1.23 -16.67
CA LEU A 174 -1.01 1.73 -15.68
C LEU A 174 0.37 1.88 -16.34
N TYR A 175 0.85 0.86 -17.04
CA TYR A 175 2.14 0.84 -17.73
C TYR A 175 2.25 1.96 -18.77
N GLY A 176 1.17 2.24 -19.52
CA GLY A 176 1.13 3.32 -20.50
C GLY A 176 1.10 4.73 -19.90
N LYS A 177 0.53 4.88 -18.69
CA LYS A 177 0.30 6.20 -18.05
C LYS A 177 1.26 6.55 -16.93
N MET A 178 2.03 5.59 -16.43
CA MET A 178 2.90 5.74 -15.27
C MET A 178 4.31 5.23 -15.57
N PRO A 179 5.27 6.11 -15.90
CA PRO A 179 6.64 5.71 -16.27
C PRO A 179 7.36 4.86 -15.22
N VAL A 180 7.08 5.10 -13.93
CA VAL A 180 7.67 4.33 -12.82
C VAL A 180 7.22 2.87 -12.85
N ILE A 181 5.99 2.58 -13.27
CA ILE A 181 5.51 1.19 -13.39
C ILE A 181 6.35 0.42 -14.42
N ARG A 182 6.68 1.05 -15.55
CA ARG A 182 7.57 0.47 -16.56
C ARG A 182 8.94 0.17 -15.96
N LYS A 183 9.54 1.16 -15.28
CA LYS A 183 10.85 1.02 -14.64
C LYS A 183 10.85 -0.10 -13.59
N ASN A 184 9.83 -0.15 -12.74
CA ASN A 184 9.68 -1.16 -11.70
C ASN A 184 9.59 -2.58 -12.30
N ALA A 185 8.86 -2.76 -13.40
CA ALA A 185 8.76 -4.06 -14.06
C ALA A 185 10.15 -4.57 -14.53
N ASP A 186 10.98 -3.69 -15.08
CA ASP A 186 12.34 -4.02 -15.48
C ASP A 186 13.21 -4.39 -14.26
N GLU A 187 13.17 -3.58 -13.19
CA GLU A 187 13.90 -3.83 -11.94
C GLU A 187 13.48 -5.15 -11.26
N TYR A 188 12.19 -5.46 -11.29
CA TYR A 188 11.63 -6.69 -10.71
C TYR A 188 12.07 -7.92 -11.50
N MET A 189 12.10 -7.83 -12.83
CA MET A 189 12.62 -8.87 -13.71
C MET A 189 14.12 -9.11 -13.47
N GLU A 190 14.93 -8.05 -13.43
CA GLU A 190 16.37 -8.15 -13.16
C GLU A 190 16.66 -8.78 -11.79
N SER A 191 15.94 -8.33 -10.75
CA SER A 191 16.01 -8.89 -9.39
C SER A 191 15.70 -10.39 -9.38
N THR A 192 14.72 -10.82 -10.18
CA THR A 192 14.31 -12.23 -10.31
C THR A 192 15.39 -13.06 -11.01
N ILE A 193 16.00 -12.53 -12.08
CA ILE A 193 17.11 -13.16 -12.78
C ILE A 193 18.30 -13.38 -11.83
N GLU A 194 18.68 -12.35 -11.06
CA GLU A 194 19.79 -12.45 -10.11
C GLU A 194 19.50 -13.43 -8.97
N PHE A 195 18.30 -13.39 -8.41
CA PHE A 195 17.88 -14.36 -7.40
C PHE A 195 17.96 -15.80 -7.93
N TYR A 196 17.51 -16.05 -9.17
CA TYR A 196 17.60 -17.38 -9.78
C TYR A 196 19.06 -17.83 -10.00
N LYS A 197 19.95 -16.94 -10.46
CA LYS A 197 21.38 -17.24 -10.59
C LYS A 197 22.00 -17.65 -9.25
N LEU A 198 21.64 -16.98 -8.16
CA LEU A 198 22.09 -17.33 -6.80
C LEU A 198 21.59 -18.70 -6.37
N LEU A 199 20.32 -19.01 -6.59
CA LEU A 199 19.74 -20.33 -6.28
C LEU A 199 20.46 -21.44 -7.04
N LYS A 200 20.70 -21.26 -8.35
CA LYS A 200 21.40 -22.22 -9.20
C LYS A 200 22.85 -22.47 -8.74
N LYS A 201 23.55 -21.44 -8.25
CA LYS A 201 24.87 -21.62 -7.65
C LYS A 201 24.79 -22.48 -6.38
N LYS A 202 23.87 -22.17 -5.45
CA LYS A 202 23.71 -22.91 -4.19
C LYS A 202 23.34 -24.39 -4.38
N THR A 203 22.52 -24.72 -5.37
CA THR A 203 22.16 -26.12 -5.66
C THR A 203 23.32 -26.90 -6.28
N ARG A 204 24.19 -26.26 -7.08
CA ARG A 204 25.40 -26.92 -7.62
C ARG A 204 26.43 -27.30 -6.56
N PHE A 205 26.50 -26.58 -5.43
CA PHE A 205 27.42 -26.88 -4.32
C PHE A 205 26.85 -27.80 -3.24
N LYS A 206 25.58 -28.23 -3.35
CA LYS A 206 24.95 -29.20 -2.43
C LYS A 206 24.98 -30.64 -2.96
N VAL A 207 25.62 -30.87 -4.11
CA VAL A 207 25.82 -32.20 -4.72
C VAL A 207 27.31 -32.55 -4.62
N THR A 208 27.77 -32.75 -3.39
CA THR A 208 29.04 -33.36 -2.97
C THR A 208 28.86 -33.74 -1.51
#